data_AF-A0A939FFX4-F1
#
_entry.id   AF-A0A939FFX4-F1
#
_cell.length_a   1.000
_cell.length_b   1.000
_cell.length_c   1.000
_cell.angle_alpha   90.00
_cell.angle_beta   90.00
_cell.angle_gamma   90.00
#
_symmetry.space_group_name_H-M   'P 1'
#
loop_
_entity.id
_entity.type
_entity.pdbx_description
1 polymer ?
#
loop_
_entity_poly.entity_id
_entity_poly.type
_entity_poly.pdbx_seq_one_letter_code
_entity_poly.pdbx_strand_id
1 'polypeptide(L)'
;MKKIAIAAITATSVLALSACSGGDSEVVAETKAGNITKEDLYQTLKDNAGADALNMLVQQKVLDDKYDVSDKEIDKKLNEYKKSMGDQLNQLID
;
A
#
# COMPACT_ATOMS: atom_id res chain seq x y z
N MET A 1 34.45 8.41 33.05
CA MET A 1 33.94 7.29 32.21
C MET A 1 32.70 6.58 32.79
N LYS A 2 32.51 6.47 34.12
CA LYS A 2 31.34 5.78 34.72
C LYS A 2 29.97 6.51 34.61
N LYS A 3 29.95 7.81 34.31
CA LYS A 3 28.71 8.63 34.22
C LYS A 3 28.09 8.69 32.82
N ILE A 4 28.86 8.38 31.78
CA ILE A 4 28.42 8.42 30.37
C ILE A 4 27.68 7.13 29.99
N ALA A 5 28.03 6.00 30.61
CA ALA A 5 27.43 4.70 30.32
C ALA A 5 25.94 4.62 30.71
N ILE A 6 25.50 5.37 31.74
CA ILE A 6 24.11 5.33 32.21
C ILE A 6 23.17 6.11 31.28
N ALA A 7 23.63 7.22 30.69
CA ALA A 7 22.85 8.02 29.75
C ALA A 7 22.65 7.34 28.38
N ALA A 8 23.62 6.50 27.96
CA ALA A 8 23.53 5.76 26.70
C ALA A 8 22.48 4.64 26.74
N ILE A 9 22.28 4.00 27.90
CA ILE A 9 21.32 2.89 28.04
C ILE A 9 19.88 3.41 27.99
N THR A 10 19.61 4.60 28.55
CA THR A 10 18.26 5.20 28.56
C THR A 10 17.81 5.69 27.18
N ALA A 11 18.73 6.13 26.32
CA ALA A 11 18.39 6.59 24.97
C ALA A 11 17.96 5.43 24.06
N THR A 12 18.60 4.26 24.19
CA THR A 12 18.24 3.06 23.41
C THR A 12 16.87 2.50 23.83
N SER A 13 16.49 2.60 25.10
CA SER A 13 15.17 2.18 25.56
C SER A 13 14.02 3.04 25.02
N VAL A 14 14.24 4.33 24.73
CA VAL A 14 13.22 5.18 24.10
C VAL A 14 13.06 4.83 22.62
N LEU A 15 14.15 4.54 21.91
CA LEU A 15 14.10 4.10 20.52
C LEU A 15 13.51 2.68 20.36
N ALA A 16 13.70 1.80 21.34
CA ALA A 16 13.06 0.49 21.39
C ALA A 16 11.56 0.57 21.72
N LEU A 17 11.13 1.57 22.50
CA LEU A 17 9.71 1.79 22.80
C LEU A 17 8.92 2.30 21.59
N SER A 18 9.55 3.09 20.70
CA SER A 18 8.95 3.52 19.42
C SER A 18 8.66 2.36 18.47
N ALA A 19 9.35 1.23 18.61
CA ALA A 19 9.08 0.01 17.84
C ALA A 19 8.01 -0.90 18.49
N CYS A 20 7.60 -0.62 19.74
CA CYS A 20 6.57 -1.38 20.46
C CYS A 20 5.24 -0.63 20.62
N SER A 21 5.11 0.59 20.08
CA SER A 21 3.83 1.32 20.03
C SER A 21 3.16 1.19 18.66
N GLY A 22 2.86 -0.04 18.22
CA GLY A 22 1.74 -0.36 17.31
C GLY A 22 1.57 0.39 15.98
N GLY A 23 2.60 1.06 15.46
CA GLY A 23 2.62 1.64 14.12
C GLY A 23 3.35 0.70 13.16
N ASP A 24 2.85 0.57 11.93
CA ASP A 24 3.42 -0.27 10.87
C ASP A 24 4.83 0.27 10.49
N SER A 25 5.84 -0.09 11.27
CA SER A 25 7.22 0.43 11.20
C SER A 25 8.05 -0.16 10.06
N GLU A 26 7.40 -0.89 9.15
CA GLU A 26 8.03 -1.48 7.98
C GLU A 26 8.52 -0.36 7.05
N VAL A 27 9.81 -0.37 6.72
CA VAL A 27 10.41 0.61 5.80
C VAL A 27 10.17 0.14 4.37
N VAL A 28 9.47 0.95 3.58
CA VAL A 28 9.17 0.67 2.17
C VAL A 28 10.16 1.32 1.21
N ALA A 29 10.85 2.38 1.65
CA ALA A 29 11.93 3.00 0.91
C ALA A 29 12.93 3.69 1.84
N GLU A 30 14.22 3.55 1.54
CA GLU A 30 15.28 4.29 2.23
C GLU A 30 15.71 5.49 1.39
N THR A 31 15.92 6.63 2.05
CA THR A 31 16.51 7.80 1.42
C THR A 31 17.61 8.37 2.30
N LYS A 32 18.50 9.17 1.71
CA LYS A 32 19.52 9.91 2.49
C LYS A 32 18.93 10.90 3.48
N ALA A 33 17.66 11.28 3.32
CA ALA A 33 16.94 12.23 4.16
C ALA A 33 16.07 11.55 5.23
N GLY A 34 16.04 10.22 5.26
CA GLY A 34 15.18 9.45 6.16
C GLY A 34 14.46 8.31 5.44
N ASN A 35 13.93 7.37 6.22
CA ASN A 35 13.18 6.25 5.71
C ASN A 35 11.72 6.65 5.50
N ILE A 36 11.09 6.06 4.50
CA ILE A 36 9.63 6.10 4.29
C ILE A 36 9.07 4.80 4.84
N THR A 37 8.16 4.92 5.81
CA THR A 37 7.48 3.76 6.39
C THR A 37 6.21 3.42 5.61
N LYS A 38 5.70 2.21 5.83
CA LYS A 38 4.40 1.78 5.31
C LYS A 38 3.27 2.68 5.80
N GLU A 39 3.35 3.17 7.04
CA GLU A 39 2.37 4.12 7.58
C GLU A 39 2.42 5.47 6.88
N ASP A 40 3.61 6.01 6.61
CA ASP A 40 3.76 7.28 5.87
C ASP A 40 3.15 7.17 4.46
N LEU A 41 3.40 6.05 3.78
CA LEU A 41 2.82 5.77 2.48
C LEU A 41 1.30 5.59 2.58
N TYR A 42 0.80 4.83 3.55
CA TYR A 42 -0.63 4.57 3.74
C TYR A 42 -1.41 5.87 3.98
N GLN A 43 -0.96 6.72 4.92
CA GLN A 43 -1.64 7.98 5.18
C GLN A 43 -1.61 8.90 3.96
N THR A 44 -0.48 8.97 3.26
CA THR A 44 -0.37 9.77 2.03
C THR A 44 -1.34 9.27 0.96
N LEU A 45 -1.42 7.96 0.72
CA LEU A 45 -2.35 7.39 -0.26
C LEU A 45 -3.81 7.58 0.16
N LYS A 46 -4.10 7.42 1.46
CA LYS A 46 -5.43 7.64 2.03
C LYS A 46 -5.91 9.08 1.82
N ASP A 47 -5.04 10.06 2.07
CA ASP A 47 -5.40 11.47 1.92
C ASP A 47 -5.56 11.88 0.45
N ASN A 48 -4.78 11.32 -0.46
CA ASN A 48 -4.81 11.69 -1.88
C ASN A 48 -5.83 10.89 -2.71
N ALA A 49 -6.08 9.61 -2.38
CA ALA A 49 -6.89 8.70 -3.20
C ALA A 49 -7.79 7.76 -2.39
N GLY A 50 -7.79 7.86 -1.05
CA GLY A 50 -8.47 6.90 -0.17
C GLY A 50 -9.99 6.90 -0.31
N ALA A 51 -10.60 8.06 -0.54
CA ALA A 51 -12.06 8.16 -0.69
C ALA A 51 -12.55 7.43 -1.95
N ASP A 52 -11.89 7.65 -3.09
CA ASP A 52 -12.24 7.00 -4.35
C ASP A 52 -11.96 5.51 -4.32
N ALA A 53 -10.80 5.11 -3.76
CA ALA A 53 -10.47 3.71 -3.56
C ALA A 53 -11.49 3.00 -2.66
N LEU A 54 -11.89 3.62 -1.56
CA LEU A 54 -12.92 3.08 -0.67
C LEU A 54 -14.26 2.90 -1.39
N ASN A 55 -14.68 3.89 -2.16
CA ASN A 55 -15.93 3.82 -2.92
C ASN A 55 -15.90 2.68 -3.95
N MET A 56 -14.81 2.57 -4.72
CA MET A 56 -14.62 1.48 -5.68
C MET A 56 -14.68 0.10 -4.99
N LEU A 57 -13.99 -0.07 -3.85
CA LEU A 57 -14.00 -1.33 -3.10
C LEU A 57 -15.39 -1.67 -2.56
N VAL A 58 -16.15 -0.68 -2.08
CA VAL A 58 -17.52 -0.89 -1.61
C VAL A 58 -18.41 -1.34 -2.77
N GLN A 59 -18.33 -0.65 -3.92
CA GLN A 59 -19.10 -1.03 -5.10
C GLN A 59 -18.75 -2.45 -5.56
N GLN A 60 -17.46 -2.77 -5.68
CA GLN A 60 -17.02 -4.10 -6.07
C GLN A 60 -17.58 -5.17 -5.12
N LYS A 61 -17.44 -5.00 -3.80
CA LYS A 61 -17.96 -5.97 -2.83
C LYS A 61 -19.48 -6.15 -2.93
N VAL A 62 -20.23 -5.06 -3.10
CA VAL A 62 -21.69 -5.11 -3.17
C VAL A 62 -22.17 -5.71 -4.50
N LEU A 63 -21.46 -5.46 -5.60
CA LEU A 63 -21.81 -5.99 -6.91
C LEU A 63 -21.42 -7.47 -7.04
N ASP A 64 -20.23 -7.85 -6.59
CA ASP A 64 -19.75 -9.25 -6.62
C ASP A 64 -20.63 -10.16 -5.74
N ASP A 65 -21.20 -9.66 -4.64
CA ASP A 65 -22.16 -10.40 -3.81
C ASP A 65 -23.52 -10.59 -4.51
N LYS A 66 -23.89 -9.67 -5.41
CA LYS A 66 -25.20 -9.68 -6.09
C LYS A 66 -25.19 -10.34 -7.46
N TYR A 67 -24.06 -10.32 -8.15
CA TYR A 67 -23.92 -10.75 -9.53
C TYR A 67 -22.68 -11.63 -9.68
N ASP A 68 -22.89 -12.82 -10.20
CA ASP A 68 -21.80 -13.72 -10.57
C ASP A 68 -21.34 -13.40 -11.99
N VAL A 69 -20.03 -13.25 -12.18
CA VAL A 69 -19.40 -12.99 -13.49
C VAL A 69 -18.37 -14.07 -13.72
N SER A 70 -18.56 -14.86 -14.78
CA SER A 70 -17.66 -15.97 -15.08
C SER A 70 -16.36 -15.52 -15.73
N ASP A 71 -15.29 -16.31 -15.55
CA ASP A 71 -14.00 -16.08 -16.23
C ASP A 71 -14.16 -15.97 -17.75
N LYS A 72 -15.12 -16.71 -18.33
CA LYS A 72 -15.43 -16.65 -19.77
C LYS A 72 -15.93 -15.27 -20.21
N GLU A 73 -16.72 -14.60 -19.37
CA GLU A 73 -17.22 -13.25 -19.65
C GLU A 73 -16.10 -12.22 -19.53
N ILE A 74 -15.22 -12.38 -18.53
CA ILE A 74 -14.03 -11.56 -18.34
C ILE A 74 -13.09 -11.70 -19.55
N ASP A 75 -12.76 -12.92 -19.95
CA ASP A 75 -11.90 -13.21 -21.10
C ASP A 75 -12.46 -12.65 -22.40
N LYS A 76 -13.77 -12.78 -22.62
CA LYS A 76 -14.44 -12.21 -23.78
C LYS A 76 -14.25 -10.70 -23.81
N LYS A 77 -14.48 -10.01 -22.68
CA LYS A 77 -14.31 -8.56 -22.58
C LYS A 77 -12.87 -8.13 -22.74
N LEU A 78 -11.92 -8.84 -22.14
CA LEU A 78 -10.50 -8.57 -22.30
C LEU A 78 -10.06 -8.72 -23.77
N ASN A 79 -10.55 -9.73 -24.48
CA ASN A 79 -10.26 -9.91 -25.90
C ASN A 79 -10.87 -8.80 -26.78
N GLU A 80 -12.07 -8.32 -26.45
CA GLU A 80 -12.66 -7.13 -27.10
C GLU A 80 -11.75 -5.89 -26.89
N TYR A 81 -11.27 -5.66 -25.67
CA TYR A 81 -10.33 -4.58 -25.37
C TYR A 81 -9.01 -4.72 -26.12
N LYS A 82 -8.37 -5.90 -26.10
CA LYS A 82 -7.13 -6.20 -26.85
C LYS A 82 -7.26 -5.91 -28.34
N LYS A 83 -8.40 -6.24 -28.96
CA LYS A 83 -8.64 -5.94 -30.37
C LYS A 83 -8.69 -4.44 -30.67
N SER A 84 -9.20 -3.64 -29.73
CA SER A 84 -9.36 -2.19 -29.90
C SER A 84 -8.14 -1.36 -29.48
N MET A 85 -7.32 -1.85 -28.55
CA MET A 85 -6.24 -1.10 -27.90
C MET A 85 -4.89 -1.83 -27.89
N GLY A 86 -4.72 -2.86 -28.74
CA GLY A 86 -3.67 -3.87 -28.68
C GLY A 86 -2.30 -3.38 -28.21
N ASP A 87 -1.69 -2.42 -28.91
CA ASP A 87 -0.33 -1.97 -28.60
C ASP A 87 -0.22 -1.22 -27.26
N GLN A 88 -1.24 -0.44 -26.88
CA GLN A 88 -1.27 0.30 -25.61
C GLN A 88 -1.60 -0.60 -24.43
N LEU A 89 -2.49 -1.57 -24.66
CA LEU A 89 -2.88 -2.53 -23.63
C LEU A 89 -1.73 -3.50 -23.34
N ASN A 90 -1.02 -3.98 -24.37
CA ASN A 90 0.15 -4.86 -24.20
C ASN A 90 1.23 -4.19 -23.35
N GLN A 91 1.48 -2.88 -23.50
CA GLN A 91 2.43 -2.15 -22.65
C GLN A 91 2.03 -2.06 -21.16
N LEU A 92 0.75 -2.28 -20.83
CA LEU A 92 0.25 -2.24 -19.45
C LEU A 92 0.19 -3.63 -18.80
N ILE A 93 0.13 -4.70 -19.61
CA ILE A 93 -0.11 -6.07 -19.13
C ILE A 93 1.06 -7.05 -19.37
N ASP A 94 1.99 -6.72 -20.26
CA ASP A 94 3.24 -7.48 -20.50
C ASP A 94 4.36 -7.02 -19.53
#